data_AF-A0AA35SNL1-F1
#
_entry.id   AF-A0AA35SNL1-F1
#
_cell.length_a   1.000
_cell.length_b   1.000
_cell.length_c   1.000
_cell.angle_alpha   90.00
_cell.angle_beta   90.00
_cell.angle_gamma   90.00
#
_symmetry.space_group_name_H-M   'P 1'
#
loop_
_entity.id
_entity.type
_entity.pdbx_description
1 polymer ?
#
loop_
_entity_poly.entity_id
_entity_poly.type
_entity_poly.pdbx_seq_one_letter_code
_entity_poly.pdbx_strand_id
1 'polypeptide(L)'
;MKMLSVLVFCVLLAVVRCEVQYQHPEEWDLWKTEHGKSYESQREELERHIVWLSNREYINAHNKNSHIFGYTLAMNHLGDITEVEYEKRYMTYRRNTGQGNYTKLHNPADFSLDLPESVDWRTNNAITNIKDQVRTHPNRKLTLFLAATVLGQLTTHLKEWAEHNVHFPNRKKLVE
;
A
#
# COMPACT_ATOMS: atom_id res chain seq x y z
N MET A 1 64.01 -6.33 11.11
CA MET A 1 63.20 -5.10 11.31
C MET A 1 62.28 -4.80 10.12
N LYS A 2 62.76 -4.79 8.87
CA LYS A 2 61.91 -4.56 7.68
C LYS A 2 60.78 -5.59 7.49
N MET A 3 61.04 -6.89 7.68
CA MET A 3 59.99 -7.93 7.60
C MET A 3 58.92 -7.83 8.69
N LEU A 4 59.28 -7.47 9.91
CA LEU A 4 58.32 -7.26 11.00
C LEU A 4 57.42 -6.05 10.73
N SER A 5 57.98 -4.97 10.17
CA SER A 5 57.22 -3.80 9.75
C SER A 5 56.23 -4.11 8.63
N VAL A 6 56.62 -4.93 7.65
CA VAL A 6 55.73 -5.38 6.57
C VAL A 6 54.60 -6.27 7.10
N LEU A 7 54.90 -7.19 8.02
CA LEU A 7 53.89 -8.05 8.64
C LEU A 7 52.88 -7.24 9.48
N VAL A 8 53.36 -6.28 10.28
CA VAL A 8 52.49 -5.38 11.05
C VAL A 8 51.62 -4.52 10.14
N PHE A 9 52.16 -4.02 9.02
CA PHE A 9 51.40 -3.25 8.04
C PHE A 9 50.33 -4.10 7.32
N CYS A 10 50.64 -5.34 6.95
CA CYS A 10 49.68 -6.27 6.35
C CYS A 10 48.55 -6.65 7.33
N VAL A 11 48.86 -6.84 8.62
CA VAL A 11 47.85 -7.10 9.66
C VAL A 11 46.99 -5.86 9.91
N LEU A 12 47.57 -4.65 9.93
CA LEU A 12 46.82 -3.40 10.05
C LEU A 12 45.90 -3.15 8.85
N LEU A 13 46.34 -3.47 7.62
CA LEU A 13 45.48 -3.40 6.43
C LEU A 13 44.32 -4.41 6.47
N ALA A 14 44.54 -5.59 7.05
CA ALA A 14 43.50 -6.61 7.20
C ALA A 14 42.45 -6.23 8.27
N VAL A 15 42.83 -5.48 9.30
CA VAL A 15 41.92 -5.05 10.39
C VAL A 15 40.99 -3.90 9.96
N VAL A 16 41.28 -3.20 8.86
CA VAL A 16 40.51 -2.00 8.43
C VAL A 16 39.27 -2.33 7.57
N ARG A 17 39.04 -3.58 7.19
CA ARG A 17 37.83 -3.96 6.43
C ARG A 17 36.72 -4.49 7.34
N CYS A 18 36.07 -3.57 8.05
CA CYS A 18 34.73 -3.82 8.58
C CYS A 18 33.72 -3.48 7.47
N GLU A 19 33.49 -4.41 6.56
CA GLU A 19 32.43 -4.26 5.55
C GLU A 19 31.12 -4.79 6.16
N VAL A 20 30.07 -3.97 6.12
CA VAL A 20 28.74 -4.39 6.57
C VAL A 20 28.26 -5.50 5.65
N GLN A 21 28.01 -6.69 6.22
CA GLN A 21 27.57 -7.85 5.45
C GLN A 21 26.04 -7.91 5.40
N TYR A 22 25.48 -7.86 4.20
CA TYR A 22 24.06 -8.07 3.94
C TYR A 22 23.78 -9.54 3.60
N GLN A 23 22.75 -10.11 4.22
CA GLN A 23 22.21 -11.41 3.80
C GLN A 23 21.28 -11.23 2.60
N HIS A 24 21.43 -12.08 1.58
CA HIS A 24 20.69 -11.98 0.30
C HIS A 24 20.80 -10.59 -0.36
N PRO A 25 22.03 -10.11 -0.62
CA PRO A 25 22.24 -8.75 -1.14
C PRO A 25 21.54 -8.52 -2.49
N GLU A 26 21.52 -9.51 -3.37
CA GLU A 26 20.86 -9.41 -4.69
C GLU A 26 19.33 -9.22 -4.56
N GLU A 27 18.67 -10.00 -3.70
CA GLU A 27 17.23 -9.87 -3.45
C GLU A 27 16.91 -8.52 -2.79
N TRP A 28 17.76 -8.08 -1.86
CA TRP A 28 17.60 -6.80 -1.18
C TRP A 28 17.71 -5.62 -2.15
N ASP A 29 18.72 -5.63 -3.01
CA ASP A 29 18.93 -4.57 -4.00
C ASP A 29 17.82 -4.54 -5.06
N LEU A 30 17.35 -5.70 -5.51
CA LEU A 30 16.21 -5.80 -6.41
C LEU A 30 14.94 -5.23 -5.76
N TRP A 31 14.63 -5.66 -4.54
CA TRP A 31 13.46 -5.20 -3.79
C TRP A 31 13.50 -3.69 -3.53
N LYS A 32 14.66 -3.15 -3.14
CA LYS A 32 14.85 -1.70 -2.99
C LYS A 32 14.59 -0.97 -4.30
N THR A 33 15.10 -1.49 -5.41
CA THR A 33 14.94 -0.88 -6.74
C THR A 33 13.48 -0.90 -7.18
N GLU A 34 12.80 -2.04 -7.04
CA GLU A 34 11.39 -2.23 -7.39
C GLU A 34 10.47 -1.28 -6.61
N HIS A 35 10.76 -1.05 -5.34
CA HIS A 35 9.94 -0.19 -4.47
C HIS A 35 10.51 1.23 -4.26
N GLY A 36 11.54 1.62 -5.02
CA GLY A 36 12.14 2.96 -4.96
C GLY A 36 12.68 3.34 -3.57
N LYS A 37 13.32 2.40 -2.88
CA LYS A 37 13.84 2.58 -1.52
C LYS A 37 15.25 3.16 -1.55
N SER A 38 15.48 4.17 -0.71
CA SER A 38 16.78 4.78 -0.46
C SER A 38 16.85 5.20 1.00
N TYR A 39 18.01 5.02 1.63
CA TYR A 39 18.23 5.31 3.05
C TYR A 39 19.30 6.38 3.24
N GLU A 40 19.19 7.19 4.29
CA GLU A 40 20.06 8.34 4.51
C GLU A 40 21.47 7.93 4.98
N SER A 41 21.57 6.77 5.62
CA SER A 41 22.83 6.27 6.17
C SER A 41 22.93 4.75 6.07
N GLN A 42 24.16 4.24 6.03
CA GLN A 42 24.42 2.79 6.06
C GLN A 42 23.86 2.12 7.32
N ARG A 43 23.87 2.83 8.46
CA ARG A 43 23.27 2.35 9.71
C ARG A 43 21.76 2.16 9.57
N GLU A 44 21.06 3.15 9.01
CA GLU A 44 19.62 3.03 8.75
C GLU A 44 19.35 1.89 7.76
N GLU A 45 20.12 1.78 6.69
CA GLU A 45 19.95 0.69 5.72
C GLU A 45 20.12 -0.69 6.37
N LEU A 46 21.10 -0.84 7.27
CA LEU A 46 21.29 -2.08 8.02
C LEU A 46 20.10 -2.38 8.94
N GLU A 47 19.61 -1.38 9.68
CA GLU A 47 18.40 -1.53 10.51
C GLU A 47 17.19 -1.97 9.67
N ARG A 48 17.00 -1.36 8.49
CA ARG A 48 15.93 -1.68 7.54
C ARG A 48 16.07 -3.07 6.92
N HIS A 49 17.30 -3.46 6.61
CA HIS A 49 17.62 -4.79 6.10
C HIS A 49 17.31 -5.89 7.13
N ILE A 50 17.62 -5.67 8.40
CA ILE A 50 17.29 -6.61 9.49
C ILE A 50 15.76 -6.80 9.59
N VAL A 51 14.99 -5.70 9.51
CA VAL A 51 13.52 -5.76 9.51
C VAL A 51 13.00 -6.51 8.28
N TRP A 52 13.57 -6.24 7.10
CA TRP A 52 13.23 -6.94 5.86
C TRP A 52 13.48 -8.44 5.93
N LEU A 53 14.60 -8.88 6.50
CA LEU A 53 14.89 -10.29 6.74
C LEU A 53 13.87 -10.94 7.68
N SER A 54 13.53 -10.25 8.77
CA SER A 54 12.54 -10.70 9.74
C SER A 54 11.17 -10.91 9.08
N ASN A 55 10.70 -9.91 8.32
CA ASN A 55 9.44 -9.99 7.59
C ASN A 55 9.46 -11.09 6.51
N ARG A 56 10.60 -11.30 5.85
CA ARG A 56 10.75 -12.38 4.87
C ARG A 56 10.63 -13.76 5.51
N GLU A 57 11.25 -13.96 6.68
CA GLU A 57 11.12 -15.22 7.40
C GLU A 57 9.69 -15.45 7.88
N TYR A 58 9.02 -14.41 8.37
CA TYR A 58 7.60 -14.46 8.72
C TYR A 58 6.72 -14.88 7.53
N ILE A 59 6.93 -14.28 6.37
CA ILE A 59 6.22 -14.63 5.12
C ILE A 59 6.45 -16.09 4.76
N ASN A 60 7.71 -16.56 4.81
CA ASN A 60 8.06 -17.94 4.50
C ASN A 60 7.38 -18.93 5.47
N ALA A 61 7.39 -18.63 6.76
CA ALA A 61 6.74 -19.45 7.78
C ALA A 61 5.21 -19.49 7.64
N HIS A 62 4.58 -18.35 7.33
CA HIS A 62 3.15 -18.26 7.04
C HIS A 62 2.78 -19.09 5.80
N ASN A 63 3.53 -18.92 4.71
CA ASN A 63 3.22 -19.55 3.43
C ASN A 63 3.38 -21.08 3.47
N LYS A 64 4.29 -21.62 4.28
CA LYS A 64 4.38 -23.07 4.56
C LYS A 64 3.07 -23.64 5.12
N ASN A 65 2.33 -22.84 5.88
CA ASN A 65 1.05 -23.20 6.50
C ASN A 65 -0.15 -22.52 5.81
N SER A 66 0.01 -22.03 4.58
CA SER A 66 -1.03 -21.29 3.85
C SER A 66 -2.33 -22.08 3.65
N HIS A 67 -2.24 -23.41 3.54
CA HIS A 67 -3.40 -24.29 3.47
C HIS A 67 -4.28 -24.27 4.73
N ILE A 68 -3.70 -23.94 5.89
CA ILE A 68 -4.42 -23.77 7.17
C ILE A 68 -5.05 -22.37 7.22
N PHE A 69 -4.35 -21.35 6.75
CA PHE A 69 -4.79 -19.96 6.84
C PHE A 69 -5.74 -19.54 5.72
N GLY A 70 -5.73 -20.24 4.58
CA GLY A 70 -6.54 -19.90 3.40
C GLY A 70 -6.00 -18.74 2.57
N TYR A 71 -4.80 -18.23 2.88
CA TYR A 71 -4.14 -17.16 2.12
C TYR A 71 -2.61 -17.22 2.24
N THR A 72 -1.95 -16.57 1.29
CA THR A 72 -0.49 -16.39 1.25
C THR A 72 -0.11 -14.94 1.46
N LEU A 73 1.10 -14.73 1.97
CA LEU A 73 1.76 -13.44 2.07
C LEU A 73 2.81 -13.31 0.96
N ALA A 74 3.10 -12.07 0.58
CA ALA A 74 4.17 -11.74 -0.35
C ALA A 74 4.94 -10.53 0.19
N MET A 75 6.23 -10.48 -0.11
CA MET A 75 7.05 -9.31 0.22
C MET A 75 6.56 -8.13 -0.61
N ASN A 76 6.26 -7.00 0.05
CA ASN A 76 5.74 -5.80 -0.60
C ASN A 76 6.56 -4.57 -0.18
N HIS A 77 6.14 -3.37 -0.60
CA HIS A 77 6.81 -2.10 -0.30
C HIS A 77 6.92 -1.75 1.20
N LEU A 78 6.24 -2.49 2.08
CA LEU A 78 6.29 -2.39 3.54
C LEU A 78 7.24 -3.43 4.16
N GLY A 79 8.02 -4.14 3.34
CA GLY A 79 8.95 -5.17 3.82
C GLY A 79 9.97 -4.66 4.84
N ASP A 80 10.38 -3.40 4.79
CA ASP A 80 11.41 -2.81 5.66
C ASP A 80 10.87 -2.06 6.89
N ILE A 81 9.59 -2.21 7.21
CA ILE A 81 8.98 -1.56 8.37
C ILE A 81 8.52 -2.58 9.41
N THR A 82 8.65 -2.17 10.67
CA THR A 82 8.17 -2.95 11.82
C THR A 82 6.67 -2.80 11.99
N GLU A 83 6.04 -3.73 12.72
CA GLU A 83 4.62 -3.65 13.08
C GLU A 83 4.30 -2.33 13.81
N VAL A 84 5.14 -1.93 14.77
CA VAL A 84 4.97 -0.67 15.53
C VAL A 84 5.03 0.56 14.61
N GLU A 85 5.95 0.57 13.64
CA GLU A 85 6.03 1.65 12.65
C GLU A 85 4.80 1.64 11.72
N TYR A 86 4.33 0.46 11.33
CA TYR A 86 3.13 0.29 10.52
C TYR A 86 1.90 0.85 11.23
N GLU A 87 1.68 0.46 12.49
CA GLU A 87 0.56 0.95 13.31
C GLU A 87 0.60 2.48 13.42
N LYS A 88 1.76 3.04 13.76
CA LYS A 88 1.92 4.48 13.94
C LYS A 88 1.69 5.27 12.65
N ARG A 89 2.06 4.72 11.49
CA ARG A 89 2.00 5.42 10.19
C ARG A 89 0.67 5.24 9.47
N TYR A 90 0.08 4.05 9.55
CA TYR A 90 -1.08 3.68 8.72
C TYR A 90 -2.37 3.47 9.50
N MET A 91 -2.30 3.14 10.79
CA MET A 91 -3.50 2.90 11.59
C MET A 91 -3.97 4.19 12.28
N THR A 92 -4.56 5.09 11.48
CA THR A 92 -4.98 6.42 11.96
C THR A 92 -6.44 6.50 12.42
N TYR A 93 -7.18 5.38 12.40
CA TYR A 93 -8.58 5.39 12.81
C TYR A 93 -8.73 5.76 14.29
N ARG A 94 -9.58 6.75 14.57
CA ARG A 94 -9.94 7.14 15.94
C ARG A 94 -11.45 7.05 16.07
N ARG A 95 -11.91 6.16 16.96
CA ARG A 95 -13.33 6.05 17.30
C ARG A 95 -13.79 7.39 17.90
N ASN A 96 -14.73 8.05 17.25
CA ASN A 96 -15.43 9.19 17.84
C ASN A 96 -16.55 8.64 18.73
N THR A 97 -16.47 8.87 20.04
CA THR A 97 -17.49 8.47 21.01
C THR A 97 -18.52 9.57 21.28
N GLY A 98 -18.42 10.72 20.61
CA GLY A 98 -19.49 11.72 20.62
C GLY A 98 -20.77 11.16 20.01
N GLN A 99 -21.93 11.61 20.51
CA GLN A 99 -23.25 11.27 19.98
C GLN A 99 -23.25 11.41 18.45
N GLY A 100 -23.32 10.28 17.75
CA GLY A 100 -23.58 10.29 16.32
C GLY A 100 -24.91 11.01 16.07
N ASN A 101 -25.02 11.72 14.96
CA ASN A 101 -26.33 12.10 14.45
C ASN A 101 -27.04 10.82 14.00
N TYR A 102 -27.71 10.13 14.92
CA TYR A 102 -28.58 8.98 14.64
C TYR A 102 -29.88 9.46 14.02
N THR A 103 -29.83 10.21 12.93
CA THR A 103 -31.03 10.52 12.16
C THR A 103 -31.32 9.35 11.23
N LYS A 104 -32.29 8.54 11.67
CA LYS A 104 -32.89 7.35 11.04
C LYS A 104 -32.22 6.03 11.39
N LEU A 105 -32.87 5.29 12.28
CA LEU A 105 -32.82 3.84 12.29
C LEU A 105 -33.15 3.39 10.85
N HIS A 106 -32.20 2.77 10.17
CA HIS A 106 -32.48 2.13 8.89
C HIS A 106 -33.47 1.00 9.16
N ASN A 107 -34.72 1.18 8.75
CA ASN A 107 -35.70 0.11 8.70
C ASN A 107 -35.57 -0.48 7.30
N PRO A 108 -34.80 -1.57 7.09
CA PRO A 108 -34.77 -2.20 5.79
C PRO A 108 -36.22 -2.59 5.45
N ALA A 109 -36.72 -2.16 4.30
CA ALA A 109 -37.97 -2.70 3.79
C ALA A 109 -37.84 -4.23 3.70
N ASP A 110 -38.95 -4.96 3.82
CA ASP A 110 -38.97 -6.43 3.61
C ASP A 110 -38.41 -6.75 2.22
N PHE A 111 -37.11 -7.03 2.15
CA PHE A 111 -36.43 -7.37 0.92
C PHE A 111 -36.66 -8.85 0.63
N SER A 112 -37.82 -9.17 0.06
CA SER A 112 -38.04 -10.42 -0.67
C SER A 112 -37.32 -10.36 -2.04
N LEU A 113 -36.01 -10.09 -2.02
CA LEU A 113 -35.21 -9.92 -3.22
C LEU A 113 -34.41 -11.20 -3.47
N ASP A 114 -34.62 -11.80 -4.63
CA ASP A 114 -33.73 -12.81 -5.19
C ASP A 114 -32.37 -12.15 -5.48
N LEU A 115 -31.44 -12.29 -4.54
CA LEU A 115 -30.08 -11.77 -4.65
C LEU A 115 -29.21 -12.74 -5.47
N PRO A 116 -28.29 -12.22 -6.30
CA PRO A 116 -27.33 -13.06 -7.00
C PRO A 116 -26.34 -13.70 -6.01
N GLU A 117 -25.81 -14.86 -6.38
CA GLU A 117 -24.83 -15.61 -5.57
C GLU A 117 -23.52 -14.83 -5.36
N SER A 118 -23.12 -13.99 -6.31
CA SER A 118 -21.97 -13.11 -6.18
C SER A 118 -22.14 -11.79 -6.95
N VAL A 119 -21.51 -10.73 -6.46
CA VAL A 119 -21.48 -9.41 -7.12
C VAL A 119 -20.04 -8.89 -7.12
N ASP A 120 -19.52 -8.56 -8.30
CA ASP A 120 -18.25 -7.84 -8.45
C ASP A 120 -18.51 -6.41 -8.95
N TRP A 121 -18.32 -5.41 -8.08
CA TRP A 121 -18.57 -4.01 -8.43
C TRP A 121 -17.54 -3.43 -9.42
N ARG A 122 -16.41 -4.11 -9.65
CA ARG A 122 -15.39 -3.69 -10.62
C ARG A 122 -15.91 -3.76 -12.06
N THR A 123 -16.76 -4.75 -12.36
CA THR A 123 -17.34 -4.93 -13.71
C THR A 123 -18.35 -3.83 -14.05
N ASN A 124 -18.91 -3.17 -13.03
CA ASN A 124 -19.94 -2.15 -13.17
C ASN A 124 -19.38 -0.72 -13.23
N ASN A 125 -18.05 -0.54 -13.38
CA ASN A 125 -17.38 0.77 -13.33
C ASN A 125 -17.71 1.60 -12.07
N ALA A 126 -18.18 0.95 -11.00
CA ALA A 126 -18.58 1.61 -9.76
C ALA A 126 -17.38 1.90 -8.82
N ILE A 127 -16.18 1.46 -9.20
CA ILE A 127 -14.95 1.55 -8.40
C ILE A 127 -13.91 2.41 -9.13
N THR A 128 -13.28 3.33 -8.40
CA THR A 128 -12.14 4.12 -8.91
C THR A 128 -10.83 3.34 -8.80
N ASN A 129 -9.79 3.79 -9.50
CA ASN A 129 -8.43 3.24 -9.36
C ASN A 129 -7.97 3.17 -7.89
N ILE A 130 -7.17 2.15 -7.58
CA ILE A 130 -6.56 1.93 -6.26
C ILE A 130 -5.69 3.14 -5.91
N LYS A 131 -5.78 3.60 -4.65
CA LYS A 131 -5.04 4.75 -4.12
C LYS A 131 -4.07 4.32 -3.04
N ASP A 132 -3.01 5.10 -2.89
CA ASP A 132 -2.04 4.95 -1.81
C ASP A 132 -2.27 6.00 -0.71
N GLN A 133 -2.46 5.52 0.52
CA GLN A 133 -2.69 6.31 1.73
C GLN A 133 -1.41 6.95 2.29
N VAL A 134 -0.22 6.50 1.90
CA VAL A 134 1.06 7.02 2.42
C VAL A 134 1.33 8.45 1.92
N ARG A 135 0.71 8.86 0.80
CA ARG A 135 0.92 10.17 0.18
C ARG A 135 -0.11 11.22 0.58
N THR A 136 -0.31 11.44 1.88
CA THR A 136 -1.02 12.63 2.36
C THR A 136 -0.19 13.41 3.37
N HIS A 137 0.15 14.65 2.99
CA HIS A 137 0.65 15.71 3.87
C HIS A 137 -0.07 15.73 5.23
N PRO A 138 0.59 16.16 6.33
CA PRO A 138 0.07 16.15 7.69
C PRO A 138 -1.26 16.91 7.93
N ASN A 139 -1.79 17.62 6.92
CA ASN A 139 -2.99 18.43 7.01
C ASN A 139 -4.22 17.88 6.26
N ARG A 140 -4.26 16.61 5.85
CA ARG A 140 -5.50 16.00 5.35
C ARG A 140 -5.84 14.71 6.10
N LYS A 141 -6.72 14.86 7.09
CA LYS A 141 -7.39 13.74 7.76
C LYS A 141 -8.17 12.95 6.71
N LEU A 142 -7.70 11.76 6.38
CA LEU A 142 -8.47 10.78 5.59
C LEU A 142 -9.56 10.18 6.48
N THR A 143 -10.66 10.90 6.68
CA THR A 143 -11.96 10.26 6.83
C THR A 143 -12.60 10.24 5.46
N LEU A 144 -12.23 9.26 4.61
CA LEU A 144 -12.79 9.24 3.26
C LEU A 144 -12.82 7.84 2.62
N PHE A 145 -13.24 6.82 3.38
CA PHE A 145 -13.85 5.65 2.74
C PHE A 145 -15.21 5.99 2.11
N LEU A 146 -15.90 7.04 2.60
CA LEU A 146 -17.20 7.49 2.06
C LEU A 146 -17.13 8.21 0.71
N ALA A 147 -16.07 8.95 0.37
CA ALA A 147 -16.08 9.68 -0.91
C ALA A 147 -15.76 8.81 -2.12
N ALA A 148 -15.14 7.63 -1.95
CA ALA A 148 -14.95 6.70 -3.06
C ALA A 148 -16.32 6.21 -3.58
N THR A 149 -17.25 5.89 -2.67
CA THR A 149 -18.61 5.46 -3.01
C THR A 149 -19.44 6.61 -3.62
N VAL A 150 -19.36 7.82 -3.04
CA VAL A 150 -20.13 8.98 -3.54
C VAL A 150 -19.65 9.43 -4.93
N LEU A 151 -18.34 9.41 -5.19
CA LEU A 151 -17.81 9.74 -6.52
C LEU A 151 -18.12 8.65 -7.56
N GLY A 152 -18.12 7.37 -7.16
CA GLY A 152 -18.59 6.27 -8.01
C GLY A 152 -20.05 6.46 -8.44
N GLN A 153 -20.96 6.71 -7.50
CA GLN A 153 -22.38 6.96 -7.79
C GLN A 153 -22.64 8.20 -8.66
N LEU A 154 -21.87 9.27 -8.48
CA LEU A 154 -22.03 10.49 -9.31
C LEU A 154 -21.55 10.30 -10.74
N THR A 155 -20.50 9.50 -10.96
CA THR A 155 -19.96 9.25 -12.30
C THR A 155 -20.82 8.28 -13.11
N THR A 156 -21.41 7.27 -12.47
CA THR A 156 -22.39 6.38 -13.14
C THR A 156 -23.65 7.16 -13.54
N HIS A 157 -24.16 8.03 -12.67
CA HIS A 157 -25.37 8.79 -12.95
C HIS A 157 -25.15 9.86 -14.04
N LEU A 158 -23.97 10.49 -14.11
CA LEU A 158 -23.61 11.40 -15.20
C LEU A 158 -23.49 10.69 -16.56
N LYS A 159 -23.03 9.44 -16.57
CA LYS A 159 -22.92 8.64 -17.80
C LYS A 159 -24.30 8.21 -18.31
N GLU A 160 -25.18 7.74 -17.43
CA GLU A 160 -26.58 7.42 -17.76
C GLU A 160 -27.37 8.66 -18.20
N TRP A 161 -27.12 9.82 -17.57
CA TRP A 161 -27.71 11.10 -17.97
C TRP A 161 -27.24 11.56 -19.35
N ALA A 162 -25.95 11.37 -19.67
CA ALA A 162 -25.41 11.70 -20.99
C ALA A 162 -25.94 10.75 -22.07
N GLU A 163 -26.06 9.45 -21.79
CA GLU A 163 -26.59 8.48 -22.76
C GLU A 163 -28.09 8.68 -23.04
N HIS A 164 -28.88 9.11 -22.06
CA HIS A 164 -30.31 9.42 -22.24
C HIS A 164 -30.60 10.80 -22.85
N ASN A 165 -29.68 11.77 -22.78
CA ASN A 165 -29.94 13.16 -23.21
C ASN A 165 -29.18 13.59 -24.48
N VAL A 166 -28.48 12.68 -25.16
CA VAL A 166 -27.87 12.99 -26.47
C VAL A 166 -28.92 12.83 -27.58
N HIS A 167 -29.85 13.79 -27.63
CA HIS A 167 -30.45 14.24 -28.89
C HIS A 167 -30.06 15.70 -29.07
N PHE A 168 -28.90 15.96 -29.67
CA PHE A 168 -28.54 17.29 -30.12
C PHE A 168 -29.32 17.60 -31.40
N PRO A 169 -30.23 18.59 -31.42
CA PRO A 169 -30.79 19.05 -32.68
C PRO A 169 -29.68 19.76 -33.46
N ASN A 170 -29.49 19.29 -34.70
CA ASN A 170 -28.64 19.85 -35.75
C ASN A 170 -28.35 21.35 -35.59
N ARG A 171 -27.13 21.72 -35.19
CA ARG A 171 -26.62 23.06 -35.47
C ARG A 171 -25.97 23.03 -36.85
N LYS A 172 -26.73 23.55 -37.82
CA LYS A 172 -26.35 23.75 -39.21
C LYS A 172 -24.96 24.39 -39.33
N LYS A 173 -24.23 23.95 -40.36
CA LYS A 173 -23.06 24.63 -40.92
C LYS A 173 -23.37 26.11 -41.13
N LEU A 174 -22.47 26.98 -40.67
CA LEU A 174 -22.25 28.29 -41.26
C LEU A 174 -20.75 28.37 -41.56
N VAL A 175 -20.46 28.13 -42.84
CA VAL A 175 -19.28 28.61 -43.54
C VAL A 175 -19.72 29.90 -44.23
N GLU A 176 -18.80 30.87 -44.25
CA GLU A 176 -18.89 32.28 -44.67
C GLU A 176 -19.27 33.29 -43.58
#